data_AF-A0A0C3I9V8-F1
#
_entry.id   AF-A0A0C3I9V8-F1
#
_cell.length_a   1.000
_cell.length_b   1.000
_cell.length_c   1.000
_cell.angle_alpha   90.00
_cell.angle_beta   90.00
_cell.angle_gamma   90.00
#
_symmetry.space_group_name_H-M   'P 1'
#
loop_
_entity.id
_entity.type
_entity.pdbx_description
1 polymer ?
#
loop_
_entity_poly.entity_id
_entity_poly.type
_entity_poly.pdbx_seq_one_letter_code
_entity_poly.pdbx_strand_id
1 'polypeptide(L)'
;MRDVNVIVDRSSYAEIDHPAVVIDKEGNILLWYLPNAFSEAYQAEIWNSLGNLSIPLARSVKSNRAGGWWHDSNHFRPAADLKGAIDLSLAWFQQGRGPSNPSHHPEVLLLLKEKSGANETRQWLDSMAGLHAILSGALQIMHLKMYLHGWEALM
;
A
#
# COMPACT_ATOMS: atom_id res chain seq x y z
N MET A 1 -22.54 -42.19 27.53
CA MET A 1 -21.74 -40.96 27.37
C MET A 1 -21.98 -40.51 25.94
N ARG A 2 -22.70 -39.40 25.74
CA ARG A 2 -23.08 -38.87 24.43
C ARG A 2 -21.95 -38.01 23.87
N ASP A 3 -21.75 -38.15 22.56
CA ASP A 3 -21.20 -37.26 21.54
C ASP A 3 -20.24 -36.13 21.95
N VAL A 4 -19.09 -36.08 21.27
CA VAL A 4 -18.72 -34.86 20.53
C VAL A 4 -18.12 -35.29 19.19
N ASN A 5 -18.96 -35.40 18.16
CA ASN A 5 -18.51 -35.26 16.79
C ASN A 5 -18.03 -33.81 16.64
N VAL A 6 -16.71 -33.62 16.59
CA VAL A 6 -16.11 -32.34 16.20
C VAL A 6 -16.43 -32.15 14.72
N ILE A 7 -17.49 -31.41 14.45
CA ILE A 7 -17.73 -30.84 13.13
C ILE A 7 -16.61 -29.83 12.93
N VAL A 8 -15.57 -30.25 12.21
CA VAL A 8 -14.58 -29.33 11.66
C VAL A 8 -15.31 -28.60 10.54
N ASP A 9 -15.89 -27.46 10.88
CA ASP A 9 -16.36 -26.49 9.89
C ASP A 9 -15.13 -25.94 9.16
N ARG A 10 -14.71 -26.66 8.11
CA ARG A 10 -13.82 -26.09 7.11
C ARG A 10 -14.69 -25.11 6.34
N SER A 11 -14.69 -23.84 6.76
CA SER A 11 -15.08 -22.76 5.88
C SER A 11 -14.25 -22.91 4.60
N SER A 12 -14.89 -23.38 3.52
CA SER A 12 -14.24 -23.41 2.21
C SER A 12 -14.08 -21.96 1.80
N TYR A 13 -12.91 -21.39 2.09
CA TYR A 13 -12.58 -20.07 1.55
C TYR A 13 -12.64 -20.17 0.03
N ALA A 14 -13.51 -19.37 -0.57
CA ALA A 14 -13.53 -19.21 -2.01
C ALA A 14 -12.27 -18.42 -2.39
N GLU A 15 -11.34 -19.08 -3.07
CA GLU A 15 -10.18 -18.43 -3.67
C GLU A 15 -10.63 -17.65 -4.91
N ILE A 16 -10.17 -16.40 -5.03
CA ILE A 16 -10.38 -15.58 -6.22
C ILE A 16 -9.08 -15.65 -7.01
N ASP A 17 -9.08 -16.41 -8.11
CA ASP A 17 -7.93 -16.63 -8.99
C ASP A 17 -8.11 -16.01 -10.39
N HIS A 18 -9.23 -15.34 -10.63
CA HIS A 18 -9.62 -14.71 -11.88
C HIS A 18 -10.07 -13.27 -11.64
N PRO A 19 -10.04 -12.39 -12.66
CA PRO A 19 -10.48 -11.00 -12.52
C PRO A 19 -11.87 -10.89 -11.88
N ALA A 20 -11.97 -10.14 -10.79
CA ALA A 20 -13.20 -10.04 -10.01
C ALA A 20 -13.39 -8.64 -9.41
N VAL A 21 -14.67 -8.30 -9.18
CA VAL A 21 -15.07 -7.07 -8.49
C VAL A 21 -15.89 -7.46 -7.27
N VAL A 22 -15.50 -6.98 -6.09
CA VAL A 22 -16.30 -7.10 -4.87
C VAL A 22 -17.03 -5.80 -4.66
N ILE A 23 -18.35 -5.88 -4.46
CA ILE A 23 -19.22 -4.72 -4.19
C ILE A 23 -19.93 -4.88 -2.85
N ASP A 24 -20.27 -3.76 -2.21
CA ASP A 24 -21.16 -3.77 -1.05
C ASP A 24 -22.65 -3.87 -1.46
N LYS A 25 -23.54 -3.88 -0.47
CA LYS A 25 -24.99 -4.00 -0.69
C LYS A 25 -25.59 -2.74 -1.33
N GLU A 26 -24.89 -1.60 -1.26
CA GLU A 26 -25.25 -0.34 -1.90
C GLU A 26 -24.71 -0.23 -3.34
N GLY A 27 -23.91 -1.20 -3.79
CA GLY A 27 -23.30 -1.23 -5.12
C GLY A 27 -21.98 -0.46 -5.22
N ASN A 28 -21.38 -0.04 -4.10
CA ASN A 28 -20.05 0.57 -4.12
C ASN A 28 -18.98 -0.51 -4.30
N ILE A 29 -17.96 -0.20 -5.09
CA ILE A 29 -16.81 -1.09 -5.32
C ILE A 29 -15.92 -1.10 -4.07
N LEU A 30 -15.71 -2.29 -3.51
CA LEU A 30 -14.82 -2.55 -2.37
C LEU A 30 -13.43 -3.04 -2.81
N LEU A 31 -13.37 -3.86 -3.87
CA LEU A 31 -12.13 -4.43 -4.37
C LEU A 31 -12.22 -4.69 -5.87
N TRP A 32 -11.16 -4.31 -6.60
CA TRP A 32 -10.84 -4.86 -7.91
C TRP A 32 -9.68 -5.84 -7.76
N TYR A 33 -9.93 -7.10 -8.07
CA TYR A 33 -8.88 -8.11 -8.18
C TYR A 33 -8.58 -8.30 -9.66
N LEU A 34 -7.38 -7.91 -10.08
CA LEU A 34 -6.95 -7.92 -11.48
C LEU A 34 -5.60 -8.67 -11.58
N PRO A 35 -5.61 -10.01 -11.58
CA PRO A 35 -4.39 -10.79 -11.71
C PRO A 35 -3.76 -10.52 -13.08
N ASN A 36 -2.44 -10.37 -13.11
CA ASN A 36 -1.68 -10.11 -14.34
C ASN A 36 -2.14 -8.85 -15.11
N ALA A 37 -2.67 -7.84 -14.41
CA ALA A 37 -3.02 -6.54 -15.01
C ALA A 37 -1.83 -5.85 -15.69
N PHE A 38 -0.62 -6.18 -15.26
CA PHE A 38 0.64 -5.68 -15.81
C PHE A 38 1.43 -6.81 -16.45
N SER A 39 2.16 -6.50 -17.52
CA SER A 39 3.07 -7.47 -18.15
C SER A 39 4.18 -7.88 -17.18
N GLU A 40 4.71 -9.09 -17.33
CA GLU A 40 5.82 -9.58 -16.50
C GLU A 40 7.04 -8.64 -16.56
N ALA A 41 7.33 -8.09 -17.73
CA ALA A 41 8.40 -7.10 -17.91
C ALA A 41 8.16 -5.84 -17.06
N TYR A 42 6.93 -5.30 -17.07
CA TYR A 42 6.60 -4.11 -16.29
C TYR A 42 6.57 -4.41 -14.78
N GLN A 43 6.10 -5.59 -14.39
CA GLN A 43 6.19 -6.04 -12.99
C GLN A 43 7.65 -6.14 -12.52
N ALA A 44 8.56 -6.62 -13.37
CA ALA A 44 9.99 -6.67 -13.08
C ALA A 44 10.60 -5.27 -12.97
N GLU A 45 10.20 -4.31 -13.81
CA GLU A 45 10.62 -2.91 -13.70
C GLU A 45 10.17 -2.27 -12.37
N ILE A 46 8.89 -2.45 -12.00
CA ILE A 46 8.35 -2.01 -10.71
C ILE A 46 9.16 -2.61 -9.57
N TRP A 47 9.41 -3.92 -9.61
CA TRP A 47 10.18 -4.60 -8.58
C TRP A 47 11.61 -4.09 -8.47
N ASN A 48 12.29 -3.91 -9.60
CA ASN A 48 13.66 -3.39 -9.65
C ASN A 48 13.73 -1.94 -9.15
N SER A 49 12.70 -1.13 -9.42
CA SER A 49 12.64 0.25 -8.93
C SER A 49 12.70 0.32 -7.40
N LEU A 50 12.22 -0.69 -6.68
CA LEU A 50 12.30 -0.75 -5.21
C LEU A 50 13.73 -0.68 -4.68
N GLY A 51 14.73 -1.02 -5.50
CA GLY A 51 16.14 -0.83 -5.15
C GLY A 51 16.45 0.61 -4.73
N ASN A 52 15.78 1.59 -5.34
CA ASN A 52 15.91 3.02 -5.01
C ASN A 52 15.40 3.35 -3.59
N LEU A 53 14.54 2.51 -3.01
CA LEU A 53 14.03 2.70 -1.65
C LEU A 53 14.90 2.06 -0.57
N SER A 54 15.91 1.25 -0.95
CA SER A 54 16.77 0.55 0.02
C SER A 54 17.44 1.49 1.02
N ILE A 55 18.00 2.60 0.55
CA ILE A 55 18.68 3.60 1.37
C ILE A 55 17.68 4.38 2.26
N PRO A 56 16.58 4.97 1.73
CA PRO A 56 15.54 5.58 2.56
C PRO A 56 14.96 4.63 3.61
N LEU A 57 14.72 3.37 3.25
CA LEU A 57 14.20 2.35 4.16
C LEU A 57 15.18 2.07 5.29
N ALA A 58 16.47 1.87 4.99
CA ALA A 58 17.50 1.68 6.01
C ALA A 58 17.60 2.88 6.96
N ARG A 59 17.50 4.12 6.44
CA ARG A 59 17.47 5.35 7.26
C ARG A 59 16.22 5.43 8.16
N SER A 60 15.11 4.85 7.71
CA SER A 60 13.84 4.87 8.46
C SER A 60 13.83 3.92 9.66
N VAL A 61 14.65 2.87 9.63
CA VAL A 61 14.77 1.89 10.71
C VAL A 61 15.81 2.39 11.71
N LYS A 62 15.43 2.53 12.97
CA LYS A 62 16.27 3.08 14.04
C LYS A 62 16.43 2.04 15.15
N SER A 63 17.67 1.81 15.58
CA SER A 63 17.95 1.02 16.78
C SER A 63 17.91 1.94 18.02
N ASN A 64 16.73 2.41 18.44
CA ASN A 64 16.64 3.06 19.74
C ASN A 64 15.21 3.18 20.27
N ARG A 65 15.05 3.01 21.59
CA ARG A 65 13.76 3.11 22.33
C ARG A 65 13.09 4.50 22.30
N ALA A 66 13.71 5.48 21.64
CA ALA A 66 13.20 6.84 21.47
C ALA A 66 12.41 7.02 20.16
N GLY A 67 12.46 6.05 19.23
CA GLY A 67 11.59 6.02 18.05
C GLY A 67 10.27 5.31 18.34
N GLY A 68 9.19 5.70 17.66
CA GLY A 68 7.94 4.92 17.69
C GLY A 68 8.19 3.47 17.27
N TRP A 69 7.43 2.52 17.84
CA TRP A 69 7.66 1.08 17.68
C TRP A 69 7.76 0.61 16.21
N TRP A 70 7.11 1.32 15.29
CA TRP A 70 7.14 1.10 13.83
C TRP A 70 8.53 1.21 13.20
N HIS A 71 9.47 1.89 13.86
CA HIS A 71 10.82 2.11 13.35
C HIS A 71 11.89 1.28 14.07
N ASP A 72 11.53 0.56 15.14
CA ASP A 72 12.51 -0.17 15.93
C ASP A 72 13.02 -1.41 15.18
N SER A 73 14.32 -1.44 14.91
CA SER A 73 14.99 -2.57 14.24
C SER A 73 14.73 -3.92 14.91
N ASN A 74 14.48 -3.94 16.22
CA ASN A 74 14.19 -5.19 16.97
C ASN A 74 12.88 -5.86 16.56
N HIS A 75 11.97 -5.12 15.90
CA HIS A 75 10.71 -5.66 15.39
C HIS A 75 10.83 -6.20 13.95
N PHE A 76 11.98 -6.02 13.30
CA PHE A 76 12.21 -6.47 11.94
C PHE A 76 13.17 -7.66 11.91
N ARG A 77 12.96 -8.57 10.95
CA ARG A 77 13.89 -9.67 10.71
C ARG A 77 15.18 -9.11 10.09
N PRO A 78 16.36 -9.54 10.53
CA PRO A 78 17.63 -9.14 9.91
C PRO A 78 17.64 -9.58 8.45
N ALA A 79 17.81 -8.61 7.53
CA ALA A 79 18.07 -8.82 6.11
C ALA A 79 17.27 -9.98 5.47
N ALA A 80 15.96 -10.00 5.66
CA ALA A 80 15.12 -10.85 4.82
C ALA A 80 15.17 -10.29 3.40
N ASP A 81 15.42 -11.15 2.40
CA ASP A 81 15.09 -10.83 1.01
C ASP A 81 13.70 -10.18 0.99
N LEU A 82 13.53 -9.07 0.26
CA LEU A 82 12.20 -8.52 0.03
C LEU A 82 11.37 -9.63 -0.63
N LYS A 83 10.51 -10.27 0.15
CA LYS A 83 9.56 -11.29 -0.29
C LYS A 83 8.20 -10.83 0.20
N GLY A 84 7.25 -10.69 -0.71
CA GLY A 84 5.90 -10.26 -0.36
C GLY A 84 5.26 -9.42 -1.46
N ALA A 85 4.18 -8.75 -1.05
CA ALA A 85 3.44 -7.82 -1.90
C ALA A 85 3.82 -6.38 -1.56
N ILE A 86 3.74 -5.52 -2.56
CA ILE A 86 3.80 -4.06 -2.38
C ILE A 86 2.36 -3.58 -2.33
N ASP A 87 1.98 -2.94 -1.23
CA ASP A 87 0.72 -2.20 -1.15
C ASP A 87 1.01 -0.73 -1.48
N LEU A 88 0.33 -0.21 -2.49
CA LEU A 88 0.45 1.17 -2.93
C LEU A 88 -0.87 1.87 -2.67
N SER A 89 -0.83 2.88 -1.81
CA SER A 89 -1.98 3.75 -1.59
C SER A 89 -1.58 5.20 -1.72
N LEU A 90 -2.15 5.87 -2.72
CA LEU A 90 -1.85 7.26 -3.05
C LEU A 90 -2.20 8.26 -1.91
N ALA A 91 -2.95 7.84 -0.88
CA ALA A 91 -3.40 8.75 0.19
C ALA A 91 -3.68 8.08 1.57
N TRP A 92 -3.13 6.91 1.91
CA TRP A 92 -3.52 6.22 3.16
C TRP A 92 -2.76 6.68 4.42
N PHE A 93 -1.63 7.37 4.26
CA PHE A 93 -0.61 7.49 5.33
C PHE A 93 -1.12 8.16 6.63
N GLN A 94 -2.30 8.78 6.63
CA GLN A 94 -2.88 9.40 7.82
C GLN A 94 -4.34 9.06 8.10
N GLN A 95 -4.96 8.10 7.40
CA GLN A 95 -6.38 7.75 7.59
C GLN A 95 -6.66 7.13 8.97
N GLY A 96 -5.63 6.60 9.65
CA GLY A 96 -5.73 6.05 11.02
C GLY A 96 -5.65 7.08 12.15
N ARG A 97 -5.42 8.38 11.86
CA ARG A 97 -5.49 9.43 12.89
C ARG A 97 -6.96 9.79 13.07
N GLY A 98 -7.55 9.35 14.18
CA GLY A 98 -8.98 9.42 14.46
C GLY A 98 -9.59 10.84 14.38
N PRO A 99 -10.92 10.95 14.54
CA PRO A 99 -11.74 12.13 14.21
C PRO A 99 -11.52 13.36 15.11
N SER A 100 -10.40 13.42 15.84
CA SER A 100 -10.06 14.49 16.78
C SER A 100 -9.99 15.87 16.13
N ASN A 101 -9.88 15.94 14.80
CA ASN A 101 -9.86 17.18 14.04
C ASN A 101 -10.71 17.05 12.76
N PRO A 102 -11.83 17.79 12.62
CA PRO A 102 -12.64 17.85 11.40
C PRO A 102 -11.89 18.37 10.18
N SER A 103 -10.75 19.04 10.38
CA SER A 103 -9.85 19.56 9.34
C SER A 103 -8.70 18.60 9.02
N HIS A 104 -8.74 17.36 9.53
CA HIS A 104 -7.71 16.37 9.23
C HIS A 104 -7.95 15.77 7.84
N HIS A 105 -7.04 16.05 6.91
CA HIS A 105 -7.06 15.51 5.57
C HIS A 105 -5.94 14.46 5.43
N PRO A 106 -6.14 13.39 4.65
CA PRO A 106 -5.07 12.45 4.37
C PRO A 106 -3.93 13.18 3.64
N GLU A 107 -2.75 13.25 4.26
CA GLU A 107 -1.57 13.81 3.61
C GLU A 107 -0.70 12.72 2.96
N VAL A 108 -0.01 13.14 1.90
CA VAL A 108 1.06 12.37 1.25
C VAL A 108 2.21 12.12 2.23
N LEU A 109 2.81 10.94 2.14
CA LEU A 109 3.99 10.57 2.93
C LEU A 109 5.09 11.65 2.80
N LEU A 110 5.60 12.14 3.92
CA LEU A 110 6.60 13.23 3.97
C LEU A 110 7.83 12.94 3.10
N LEU A 111 8.22 11.67 2.99
CA LEU A 111 9.34 11.22 2.15
C LEU A 111 9.11 11.51 0.66
N LEU A 112 7.85 11.45 0.21
CA LEU A 112 7.44 11.68 -1.18
C LEU A 112 7.22 13.17 -1.49
N LYS A 113 7.13 14.04 -0.47
CA LYS A 113 7.01 15.49 -0.69
C LYS A 113 8.31 16.02 -1.28
N GLU A 114 8.20 16.90 -2.28
CA GLU A 114 9.31 17.50 -3.05
C GLU A 114 10.47 18.04 -2.20
N LYS A 115 10.18 18.51 -0.98
CA LYS A 115 11.15 19.11 -0.06
C LYS A 115 12.03 18.11 0.70
N SER A 116 11.86 16.80 0.50
CA SER A 116 12.61 15.79 1.28
C SER A 116 14.10 15.70 0.89
N GLY A 117 14.50 16.22 -0.27
CA GLY A 117 15.90 16.23 -0.74
C GLY A 117 16.48 14.85 -1.03
N ALA A 118 15.68 13.78 -0.94
CA ALA A 118 16.11 12.40 -1.19
C ALA A 118 16.03 12.08 -2.68
N ASN A 119 17.16 12.18 -3.37
CA ASN A 119 17.29 11.89 -4.80
C ASN A 119 16.82 10.47 -5.13
N GLU A 120 17.05 9.52 -4.23
CA GLU A 120 16.68 8.11 -4.39
C GLU A 120 15.15 7.92 -4.41
N THR A 121 14.43 8.64 -3.53
CA THR A 121 12.95 8.63 -3.53
C THR A 121 12.38 9.26 -4.80
N ARG A 122 12.99 10.33 -5.30
CA ARG A 122 12.56 10.99 -6.54
C ARG A 122 12.71 10.05 -7.75
N GLN A 123 13.85 9.38 -7.86
CA GLN A 123 14.10 8.38 -8.91
C GLN A 123 13.10 7.22 -8.86
N TRP A 124 12.72 6.78 -7.66
CA TRP A 124 11.66 5.79 -7.49
C TRP A 124 10.31 6.31 -7.96
N LEU A 125 9.92 7.53 -7.56
CA LEU A 125 8.67 8.17 -7.99
C LEU A 125 8.58 8.29 -9.51
N ASP A 126 9.66 8.73 -10.16
CA ASP A 126 9.73 8.87 -11.61
C ASP A 126 9.56 7.49 -12.30
N SER A 127 10.21 6.45 -11.76
CA SER A 127 10.07 5.07 -12.25
C SER A 127 8.65 4.52 -12.09
N MET A 128 7.92 4.98 -11.07
CA MET A 128 6.57 4.54 -10.72
C MET A 128 5.46 5.44 -11.30
N ALA A 129 5.81 6.49 -12.04
CA ALA A 129 4.85 7.49 -12.52
C ALA A 129 3.71 6.87 -13.35
N GLY A 130 4.04 5.91 -14.22
CA GLY A 130 3.04 5.18 -15.01
C GLY A 130 2.05 4.39 -14.14
N LEU A 131 2.55 3.67 -13.14
CA LEU A 131 1.71 2.92 -12.21
C LEU A 131 0.84 3.86 -11.36
N HIS A 132 1.40 4.97 -10.89
CA HIS A 132 0.64 5.99 -10.15
C HIS A 132 -0.44 6.65 -11.00
N ALA A 133 -0.21 6.86 -12.30
CA ALA A 133 -1.24 7.37 -13.21
C ALA A 133 -2.41 6.37 -13.35
N ILE A 134 -2.11 5.08 -13.47
CA ILE A 134 -3.13 4.02 -13.55
C ILE A 134 -3.92 3.93 -12.24
N LEU A 135 -3.23 3.89 -11.10
CA LEU A 135 -3.87 3.88 -9.78
C LEU A 135 -4.73 5.13 -9.55
N SER A 136 -4.27 6.29 -10.00
CA SER A 136 -5.04 7.54 -9.95
C SER A 136 -6.31 7.46 -10.79
N GLY A 137 -6.23 6.93 -12.01
CA GLY A 137 -7.41 6.69 -12.85
C GLY A 137 -8.40 5.71 -12.22
N ALA A 138 -7.90 4.63 -11.61
CA ALA A 138 -8.74 3.67 -10.88
C ALA A 138 -9.42 4.32 -9.66
N LEU A 139 -8.69 5.14 -8.89
CA LEU A 139 -9.25 5.88 -7.76
C LEU A 139 -10.33 6.89 -8.18
N GLN A 140 -10.18 7.54 -9.33
CA GLN A 140 -11.20 8.45 -9.86
C GLN A 140 -12.54 7.74 -10.06
N ILE A 141 -12.51 6.45 -10.40
CA ILE A 141 -13.70 5.61 -10.62
C ILE A 141 -14.23 5.05 -9.30
N MET A 142 -13.36 4.46 -8.47
CA MET A 142 -13.77 3.73 -7.27
C MET A 142 -14.06 4.65 -6.07
N HIS A 143 -13.32 5.74 -5.92
CA HIS A 143 -13.38 6.57 -4.71
C HIS A 143 -13.00 8.02 -4.99
N LEU A 144 -13.90 8.75 -5.68
CA LEU A 144 -13.71 10.13 -6.14
C LEU A 144 -13.18 11.08 -5.04
N LYS A 145 -13.60 10.90 -3.79
CA LYS A 145 -13.08 11.68 -2.65
C LYS A 145 -11.59 11.42 -2.43
N MET A 146 -11.12 10.17 -2.48
CA MET A 146 -9.68 9.88 -2.32
C MET A 146 -8.87 10.35 -3.52
N TYR A 147 -9.42 10.24 -4.73
CA TYR A 147 -8.80 10.80 -5.93
C TYR A 147 -8.52 12.31 -5.79
N LEU A 148 -9.52 13.08 -5.33
CA LEU A 148 -9.36 14.53 -5.13
C LEU A 148 -8.30 14.88 -4.08
N HIS A 149 -8.14 14.08 -3.02
CA HIS A 149 -7.09 14.31 -2.01
C HIS A 149 -5.71 13.84 -2.48
N GLY A 150 -5.62 12.81 -3.32
CA GLY A 150 -4.36 12.29 -3.86
C GLY A 150 -3.66 13.23 -4.86
N TRP A 151 -4.35 14.27 -5.35
CA TRP A 151 -3.79 15.27 -6.27
C TRP A 151 -2.59 16.01 -5.67
N GLU A 152 -2.52 16.15 -4.34
CA GLU A 152 -1.36 16.73 -3.63
C GLU A 152 -0.06 15.90 -3.78
N ALA A 153 -0.15 14.64 -4.22
CA ALA A 153 1.00 13.75 -4.41
C ALA A 153 1.61 13.83 -5.82
N LEU A 154 0.84 14.34 -6.78
CA LEU A 154 1.16 14.31 -8.21
C LEU A 154 1.69 15.67 -8.71
N MET A 155 1.64 16.71 -7.87
CA MET A 155 2.29 18.01 -8.08
C MET A 155 3.52 18.13 -7.18
#